data_AF-A0A916JIS8-F1
#
_entry.id   AF-A0A916JIS8-F1
#
_cell.length_a   1.000
_cell.length_b   1.000
_cell.length_c   1.000
_cell.angle_alpha   90.00
_cell.angle_beta   90.00
_cell.angle_gamma   90.00
#
_symmetry.space_group_name_H-M   'P 1'
#
loop_
_entity.id
_entity.type
_entity.pdbx_description
1 polymer ?
#
loop_
_entity_poly.entity_id
_entity_poly.type
_entity_poly.pdbx_seq_one_letter_code
_entity_poly.pdbx_strand_id
1 'polypeptide(L)'
;MERLDSSIRMYPALISGAFFLRSTSRNGSIFSYPDEQTGVKQVIAWSRIFGDHEILCAINLDQEKYAFIYVTVDEAMHPIDTSMKCLFATDLSPAELNIEVRNGKAIRLTIPPYALVIYS
;
A
#
# COMPACT_ATOMS: atom_id res chain seq x y z
N MET A 1 2.39 -14.84 13.08
CA MET A 1 3.79 -14.46 12.84
C MET A 1 4.35 -15.20 11.63
N GLU A 2 4.23 -16.54 11.57
CA GLU A 2 4.73 -17.39 10.47
C GLU A 2 4.35 -16.95 9.04
N ARG A 3 3.15 -16.41 8.83
CA ARG A 3 2.69 -15.91 7.52
C ARG A 3 3.49 -14.70 7.01
N LEU A 4 3.87 -13.79 7.90
CA LEU A 4 4.65 -12.61 7.53
C LEU A 4 6.11 -13.00 7.26
N ASP A 5 6.70 -13.86 8.08
CA ASP A 5 8.07 -14.36 7.88
C ASP A 5 8.20 -15.12 6.55
N SER A 6 7.18 -15.91 6.20
CA SER A 6 7.10 -16.60 4.91
C SER A 6 7.05 -15.61 3.75
N SER A 7 6.28 -14.53 3.89
CA SER A 7 6.19 -13.46 2.88
C SER A 7 7.54 -12.76 2.70
N ILE A 8 8.23 -12.43 3.79
CA ILE A 8 9.56 -11.79 3.75
C ILE A 8 10.58 -12.66 3.03
N ARG A 9 10.55 -13.98 3.24
CA ARG A 9 11.44 -14.92 2.55
C ARG A 9 11.10 -15.09 1.06
N MET A 10 9.80 -15.08 0.73
CA MET A 10 9.32 -15.23 -0.64
C MET A 10 9.56 -13.98 -1.49
N TYR A 11 9.55 -12.80 -0.87
CA TYR A 11 9.70 -11.51 -1.55
C TYR A 11 10.88 -10.70 -0.99
N PRO A 12 12.12 -10.98 -1.42
CA PRO A 12 13.32 -10.32 -0.91
C PRO A 12 13.30 -8.79 -1.01
N ALA A 13 12.58 -8.24 -2.01
CA ALA A 13 12.42 -6.81 -2.20
C ALA A 13 11.81 -6.11 -0.96
N LEU A 14 11.04 -6.81 -0.12
CA LEU A 14 10.55 -6.28 1.16
C LEU A 14 11.69 -5.79 2.07
N ILE A 15 12.86 -6.42 2.00
CA ILE A 15 14.03 -6.10 2.83
C ILE A 15 15.07 -5.29 2.04
N SER A 16 15.34 -5.65 0.79
CA SER A 16 16.44 -5.08 0.00
C SER A 16 16.02 -3.97 -0.98
N GLY A 17 14.73 -3.82 -1.28
CA GLY A 17 14.25 -2.83 -2.24
C GLY A 17 14.43 -1.41 -1.74
N ALA A 18 14.58 -0.44 -2.62
CA ALA A 18 14.61 0.97 -2.25
C ALA A 18 13.25 1.39 -1.65
N PHE A 19 13.29 2.24 -0.62
CA PHE A 19 12.10 2.71 0.10
C PHE A 19 11.55 3.98 -0.55
N PHE A 20 10.25 4.00 -0.83
CA PHE A 20 9.54 5.17 -1.34
C PHE A 20 8.29 5.40 -0.52
N LEU A 21 8.19 6.55 0.15
CA LEU A 21 6.95 6.91 0.82
C LEU A 21 5.87 7.19 -0.22
N ARG A 22 4.63 6.74 0.02
CA ARG A 22 3.51 6.94 -0.90
C ARG A 22 2.50 7.91 -0.31
N SER A 23 2.02 8.81 -1.18
CA SER A 23 0.95 9.73 -0.83
C SER A 23 -0.39 8.99 -0.81
N THR A 24 -1.30 9.44 0.05
CA THR A 24 -2.61 8.81 0.24
C THR A 24 -3.73 9.81 0.05
N SER A 25 -4.92 9.34 -0.31
CA SER A 25 -6.11 10.17 -0.47
C SER A 25 -7.37 9.43 -0.05
N ARG A 26 -8.25 10.08 0.72
CA ARG A 26 -9.58 9.51 1.03
C ARG A 26 -10.60 9.72 -0.09
N ASN A 27 -10.47 10.82 -0.84
CA ASN A 27 -11.43 11.19 -1.88
C ASN A 27 -10.93 10.87 -3.30
N GLY A 28 -9.65 10.51 -3.46
CA GLY A 28 -9.04 10.21 -4.76
C GLY A 28 -8.71 11.45 -5.58
N SER A 29 -8.72 12.65 -4.98
CA SER A 29 -8.42 13.92 -5.64
C SER A 29 -7.30 14.70 -4.94
N ILE A 30 -7.29 14.72 -3.60
CA ILE A 30 -6.25 15.41 -2.82
C ILE A 30 -5.36 14.35 -2.19
N PHE A 31 -4.11 14.30 -2.63
CA PHE A 31 -3.12 13.36 -2.13
C PHE A 31 -2.11 14.08 -1.23
N SER A 32 -1.79 13.46 -0.10
CA SER A 32 -0.82 13.98 0.84
C SER A 32 0.01 12.88 1.46
N TYR A 33 1.23 13.21 1.84
CA TYR A 33 2.03 12.35 2.70
C TYR A 33 1.55 12.47 4.16
N PRO A 34 1.84 11.46 5.00
CA PRO A 34 1.55 11.57 6.43
C PRO A 34 2.25 12.78 7.04
N ASP A 35 1.47 13.75 7.52
CA ASP A 35 1.97 14.97 8.18
C ASP A 35 1.81 14.85 9.69
N GLU A 36 2.89 15.12 10.43
CA GLU A 36 2.91 15.14 11.90
C GLU A 36 2.07 16.29 12.47
N GLN A 37 1.96 17.40 11.74
CA GLN A 37 1.31 18.63 12.24
C GLN A 37 -0.20 18.49 12.31
N THR A 38 -0.80 17.65 11.46
CA THR A 38 -2.24 17.43 11.44
C THR A 38 -2.72 16.47 12.54
N GLY A 39 -1.82 15.74 13.19
CA GLY A 39 -2.13 14.78 14.26
C GLY A 39 -2.93 13.53 13.83
N VAL A 40 -3.32 13.42 12.55
CA VAL A 40 -4.17 12.33 12.04
C VAL A 40 -3.40 11.51 11.00
N LYS A 41 -2.39 10.74 11.45
CA LYS A 41 -1.78 9.70 10.62
C LYS A 41 -2.59 8.42 10.77
N GLN A 42 -3.67 8.26 10.00
CA GLN A 42 -4.43 7.02 10.03
C GLN A 42 -3.81 5.91 9.19
N VAL A 43 -3.18 6.26 8.06
CA VAL A 43 -2.50 5.26 7.23
C VAL A 43 -1.13 5.75 6.83
N ILE A 44 -0.14 4.88 6.95
CA ILE A 44 1.20 5.07 6.39
C ILE A 44 1.37 4.05 5.29
N ALA A 45 1.69 4.52 4.08
CA ALA A 45 1.94 3.66 2.94
C ALA A 45 3.32 3.94 2.34
N TRP A 46 3.99 2.88 1.92
CA TRP A 46 5.31 2.95 1.30
C TRP A 46 5.50 1.79 0.34
N SER A 47 6.34 2.00 -0.65
CA SER A 47 6.75 0.98 -1.59
C SER A 47 8.17 0.53 -1.31
N ARG A 48 8.44 -0.74 -1.59
CA ARG A 48 9.77 -1.31 -1.75
C ARG A 48 9.94 -1.66 -3.21
N ILE A 49 10.92 -1.04 -3.87
CA ILE A 49 11.16 -1.23 -5.30
C ILE A 49 12.52 -1.86 -5.52
N PHE A 50 12.56 -2.94 -6.31
CA PHE A 50 13.80 -3.60 -6.72
C PHE A 50 13.68 -4.05 -8.17
N GLY A 51 14.50 -3.47 -9.04
CA GLY A 51 14.38 -3.68 -10.49
C GLY A 51 13.09 -3.06 -11.03
N ASP A 52 12.30 -3.86 -11.73
CA ASP A 52 11.00 -3.55 -12.32
C ASP A 52 9.81 -3.99 -11.45
N HIS A 53 10.08 -4.40 -10.21
CA HIS A 53 9.06 -4.86 -9.27
C HIS A 53 8.84 -3.86 -8.14
N GLU A 54 7.58 -3.51 -7.94
CA GLU A 54 7.12 -2.74 -6.80
C GLU A 54 6.32 -3.62 -5.84
N ILE A 55 6.65 -3.53 -4.55
CA ILE A 55 5.82 -4.07 -3.48
C ILE A 55 5.29 -2.89 -2.67
N LEU A 56 3.97 -2.71 -2.65
CA LEU A 56 3.30 -1.71 -1.86
C LEU A 56 2.93 -2.26 -0.48
N CYS A 57 3.34 -1.57 0.57
CA CYS A 57 2.96 -1.84 1.94
C CYS A 57 2.11 -0.69 2.48
N ALA A 58 1.10 -0.99 3.28
CA ALA A 58 0.34 0.02 4.00
C ALA A 58 -0.12 -0.48 5.38
N ILE A 59 0.00 0.37 6.38
CA ILE A 59 -0.46 0.11 7.75
C ILE A 59 -1.54 1.11 8.14
N ASN A 60 -2.65 0.60 8.67
CA ASN A 60 -3.66 1.42 9.34
C ASN A 60 -3.31 1.52 10.84
N LEU A 61 -3.13 2.74 11.31
CA LEU A 61 -2.81 3.06 12.70
C LEU A 61 -4.06 3.32 13.55
N ASP A 62 -5.23 3.47 12.93
CA ASP A 62 -6.49 3.60 13.64
C ASP A 62 -6.86 2.24 14.27
N GLN A 63 -7.13 2.24 15.57
CA GLN A 63 -7.41 1.02 16.33
C GLN A 63 -8.85 0.54 16.19
N GLU A 64 -9.76 1.39 15.71
CA GLU A 64 -11.20 1.11 15.72
C GLU A 64 -11.81 1.13 14.32
N LYS A 65 -11.23 1.91 13.38
CA LYS A 65 -11.86 2.19 12.08
C LYS A 65 -11.10 1.60 10.92
N TYR A 66 -11.86 1.05 9.98
CA TYR A 66 -11.35 0.70 8.66
C TYR A 66 -10.88 1.95 7.92
N ALA A 67 -9.78 1.82 7.19
CA ALA A 67 -9.32 2.83 6.25
C ALA A 67 -9.73 2.47 4.82
N PHE A 68 -10.40 3.39 4.14
CA PHE A 68 -10.71 3.31 2.72
C PHE A 68 -9.98 4.44 2.02
N ILE A 69 -8.86 4.13 1.38
CA ILE A 69 -7.95 5.15 0.84
C ILE A 69 -7.38 4.75 -0.51
N TYR A 70 -7.12 5.74 -1.35
CA TYR A 70 -6.23 5.61 -2.49
C TYR A 70 -4.79 5.78 -2.04
N VAL A 71 -3.91 4.96 -2.59
CA VAL A 71 -2.46 5.02 -2.36
C VAL A 71 -1.77 5.04 -3.71
N THR A 72 -0.89 6.03 -3.91
CA THR A 72 -0.09 6.11 -5.15
C THR A 72 0.87 4.93 -5.27
N VAL A 73 1.10 4.48 -6.49
CA VAL A 73 2.12 3.49 -6.87
C VAL A 73 3.10 4.11 -7.87
N ASP A 74 4.12 3.39 -8.31
CA ASP A 74 5.02 3.89 -9.33
C ASP A 74 4.31 3.97 -10.69
N GLU A 75 4.29 5.15 -11.30
CA GLU A 75 3.55 5.34 -12.54
C GLU A 75 4.17 4.55 -13.70
N ALA A 76 5.50 4.41 -13.75
CA ALA A 76 6.17 3.76 -14.86
C ALA A 76 6.08 2.23 -14.79
N MET A 77 5.94 1.66 -13.59
CA MET A 77 5.95 0.21 -13.38
C MET A 77 4.59 -0.47 -13.58
N HIS A 78 3.49 0.28 -13.53
CA HIS A 78 2.14 -0.29 -13.55
C HIS A 78 1.37 0.12 -14.80
N PRO A 79 1.17 -0.74 -15.82
CA PRO A 79 0.31 -0.41 -16.96
C PRO A 79 -1.14 -0.13 -16.56
N ILE A 80 -1.91 0.51 -17.45
CA ILE A 80 -3.36 0.63 -17.27
C ILE A 80 -4.00 -0.75 -17.44
N ASP A 81 -5.12 -1.01 -16.77
CA ASP A 81 -5.86 -2.28 -16.79
C ASP A 81 -5.13 -3.47 -16.15
N THR A 82 -4.08 -3.23 -15.37
CA THR A 82 -3.46 -4.25 -14.50
C THR A 82 -3.97 -4.15 -13.06
N SER A 83 -3.60 -5.15 -12.26
CA SER A 83 -3.89 -5.22 -10.84
C SER A 83 -2.61 -5.53 -10.05
N MET A 84 -2.60 -5.12 -8.78
CA MET A 84 -1.64 -5.62 -7.79
C MET A 84 -2.29 -6.74 -6.97
N LYS A 85 -1.54 -7.78 -6.64
CA LYS A 85 -2.01 -8.95 -5.90
C LYS A 85 -1.69 -8.85 -4.43
N CYS A 86 -2.61 -9.26 -3.57
CA CYS A 86 -2.41 -9.30 -2.13
C CYS A 86 -1.38 -10.39 -1.79
N LEU A 87 -0.25 -9.98 -1.26
CA LEU A 87 0.80 -10.88 -0.75
C LEU A 87 0.57 -11.22 0.72
N PHE A 88 0.11 -10.24 1.49
CA PHE A 88 -0.16 -10.39 2.91
C PHE A 88 -1.23 -9.41 3.35
N ALA A 89 -2.11 -9.86 4.25
CA ALA A 89 -3.00 -9.00 4.99
C ALA A 89 -3.18 -9.57 6.40
N THR A 90 -3.18 -8.69 7.40
CA THR A 90 -3.46 -9.08 8.79
C THR A 90 -4.83 -9.73 8.92
N ASP A 91 -5.83 -9.22 8.19
CA ASP A 91 -7.20 -9.74 8.14
C ASP A 91 -7.73 -9.71 6.69
N LEU A 92 -8.99 -10.07 6.46
CA LEU A 92 -9.60 -10.17 5.14
C LEU A 92 -9.37 -8.90 4.31
N SER A 93 -8.78 -9.07 3.13
CA SER A 93 -8.54 -8.02 2.16
C SER A 93 -8.74 -8.58 0.74
N PRO A 94 -9.08 -7.74 -0.26
CA PRO A 94 -9.22 -8.18 -1.64
C PRO A 94 -7.96 -8.87 -2.16
N ALA A 95 -8.12 -9.98 -2.87
CA ALA A 95 -6.98 -10.75 -3.40
C ALA A 95 -6.21 -9.99 -4.50
N GLU A 96 -6.89 -9.11 -5.23
CA GLU A 96 -6.31 -8.26 -6.25
C GLU A 96 -7.00 -6.89 -6.24
N LEU A 97 -6.25 -5.85 -6.60
CA LEU A 97 -6.74 -4.47 -6.68
C LEU A 97 -6.29 -3.83 -7.98
N ASN A 98 -7.23 -3.21 -8.69
CA ASN A 98 -6.96 -2.58 -9.98
C ASN A 98 -6.12 -1.30 -9.82
N ILE A 99 -5.26 -1.07 -10.80
CA ILE A 99 -4.57 0.21 -10.99
C ILE A 99 -5.57 1.22 -11.54
N GLU A 100 -5.67 2.37 -10.88
CA GLU A 100 -6.49 3.51 -11.30
C GLU A 100 -5.62 4.70 -11.69
N VAL A 101 -6.00 5.41 -12.76
CA VAL A 101 -5.34 6.65 -13.20
C VAL A 101 -5.77 7.80 -12.27
N ARG A 102 -5.07 7.93 -11.15
CA ARG A 102 -5.26 8.99 -10.14
C ARG A 102 -3.90 9.42 -9.61
N ASN A 103 -3.60 10.72 -9.72
CA ASN A 103 -2.32 11.31 -9.28
C ASN A 103 -1.10 10.53 -9.84
N GLY A 104 -1.06 10.36 -11.16
CA GLY A 104 -0.23 9.34 -11.82
C GLY A 104 -1.00 8.02 -11.85
N LYS A 105 -0.69 7.12 -10.91
CA LYS A 105 -1.41 5.85 -10.71
C LYS A 105 -1.58 5.53 -9.23
N ALA A 106 -2.70 4.94 -8.86
CA ALA A 106 -3.02 4.57 -7.49
C ALA A 106 -3.88 3.30 -7.42
N ILE A 107 -3.88 2.66 -6.25
CA ILE A 107 -4.84 1.58 -5.94
C ILE A 107 -5.72 1.98 -4.76
N ARG A 108 -6.95 1.45 -4.72
CA ARG A 108 -7.87 1.69 -3.61
C ARG A 108 -7.78 0.59 -2.58
N LEU A 109 -7.14 0.88 -1.45
CA LEU A 109 -7.03 -0.04 -0.33
C LEU A 109 -8.25 0.02 0.58
N THR A 110 -8.63 -1.14 1.09
CA THR A 110 -9.44 -1.28 2.30
C THR A 110 -8.58 -1.96 3.35
N ILE A 111 -8.25 -1.25 4.43
CA ILE A 111 -7.35 -1.75 5.47
C ILE A 111 -8.12 -1.84 6.79
N PRO A 112 -8.18 -3.02 7.42
CA PRO A 112 -8.78 -3.19 8.75
C PRO A 112 -8.14 -2.29 9.82
N PRO A 113 -8.81 -2.07 10.97
CA PRO A 113 -8.19 -1.39 12.09
C PRO A 113 -6.90 -2.09 12.53
N TYR A 114 -5.86 -1.30 12.84
CA TYR A 114 -4.59 -1.78 13.37
C TYR A 114 -3.94 -2.93 12.55
N ALA A 115 -4.02 -2.84 11.23
CA ALA A 115 -3.62 -3.90 10.30
C ALA A 115 -2.57 -3.46 9.28
N LEU A 116 -1.78 -4.43 8.81
CA LEU A 116 -0.82 -4.31 7.72
C LEU A 116 -1.36 -5.05 6.49
N VAL A 117 -1.23 -4.43 5.33
CA VAL A 117 -1.45 -5.08 4.03
C VAL A 117 -0.23 -4.88 3.12
N ILE A 118 0.03 -5.86 2.27
CA ILE A 118 1.16 -5.90 1.31
C ILE A 118 0.62 -6.40 -0.04
N TYR A 119 0.91 -5.66 -1.10
CA TYR A 119 0.54 -5.98 -2.47
C TYR A 119 1.74 -5.89 -3.42
N SER A 120 1.75 -6.65 -4.52
CA SER A 120 2.69 -6.46 -5.66
C SER A 120 1.98 -6.54 -6.99
#